data_AF-A0A3N6MME2-F1
#
_entry.id   AF-A0A3N6MME2-F1
#
_cell.length_a   1.000
_cell.length_b   1.000
_cell.length_c   1.000
_cell.angle_alpha   90.00
_cell.angle_beta   90.00
_cell.angle_gamma   90.00
#
_symmetry.space_group_name_H-M   'P 1'
#
loop_
_entity.id
_entity.type
_entity.pdbx_description
1 polymer ?
#
loop_
_entity_poly.entity_id
_entity_poly.type
_entity_poly.pdbx_seq_one_letter_code
_entity_poly.pdbx_strand_id
1 'polypeptide(L)'
;MTFTVSRDGQTLVTLHEGTDTTARDEATAELATVLESLVSEGEISDWAIDDADVYEHPTAPFEPYTIEVGFAVSVVVDVDDADRAAAVGTDAIDDALANAGVDGVTYTSQPATSAA
;
A
#
# COMPACT_ATOMS: atom_id res chain seq x y z
N MET A 1 21.50 -12.43 -6.51
CA MET A 1 20.53 -12.70 -7.60
C MET A 1 19.36 -11.78 -7.34
N THR A 2 18.79 -11.21 -8.39
CA THR A 2 17.74 -10.21 -8.22
C THR A 2 16.37 -10.88 -8.28
N PHE A 3 15.53 -10.56 -7.30
CA PHE A 3 14.16 -11.04 -7.21
C PHE A 3 13.22 -9.85 -7.04
N THR A 4 12.09 -9.90 -7.73
CA THR A 4 10.95 -9.04 -7.46
C THR A 4 10.07 -9.73 -6.43
N VAL A 5 9.77 -9.02 -5.36
CA VAL A 5 8.86 -9.47 -4.30
C VAL A 5 7.67 -8.53 -4.29
N SER A 6 6.48 -9.08 -4.46
CA SER A 6 5.23 -8.31 -4.47
C SER A 6 4.28 -8.78 -3.38
N ARG A 7 3.45 -7.85 -2.90
CA ARG A 7 2.44 -8.15 -1.88
C ARG A 7 1.22 -7.26 -2.03
N ASP A 8 0.06 -7.90 -1.91
CA ASP A 8 -1.23 -7.21 -1.85
C ASP A 8 -1.59 -6.90 -0.40
N GLY A 9 -2.09 -5.70 -0.17
CA GLY A 9 -2.50 -5.20 1.13
C GLY A 9 -3.64 -4.21 1.02
N GLN A 10 -4.13 -3.78 2.18
CA GLN A 10 -5.12 -2.74 2.33
C GLN A 10 -4.74 -1.83 3.49
N THR A 11 -5.09 -0.55 3.39
CA THR A 11 -4.90 0.45 4.45
C THR A 11 -6.16 1.28 4.62
N LEU A 12 -6.30 1.93 5.78
CA LEU A 12 -7.44 2.78 6.10
C LEU A 12 -7.03 4.26 6.02
N VAL A 13 -7.72 5.02 5.18
CA VAL A 13 -7.55 6.46 5.04
C VAL A 13 -8.75 7.18 5.64
N THR A 14 -8.49 8.13 6.54
CA THR A 14 -9.55 8.88 7.23
C THR A 14 -9.64 10.30 6.70
N LEU A 15 -10.78 10.65 6.10
CA LEU A 15 -11.02 11.94 5.44
C LEU A 15 -12.12 12.71 6.16
N HIS A 16 -11.86 13.97 6.49
CA HIS A 16 -12.73 14.77 7.36
C HIS A 16 -13.90 15.45 6.62
N GLU A 17 -13.93 15.38 5.30
CA GLU A 17 -14.93 16.03 4.47
C GLU A 17 -15.12 15.28 3.15
N GLY A 18 -16.31 15.38 2.55
CA GLY A 18 -16.57 14.81 1.23
C GLY A 18 -17.92 14.11 1.11
N THR A 19 -18.12 13.49 -0.06
CA THR A 19 -19.16 12.50 -0.34
C THR A 19 -18.49 11.13 -0.49
N ASP A 20 -19.23 10.03 -0.47
CA ASP A 20 -18.67 8.68 -0.65
C ASP A 20 -17.74 8.57 -1.87
N THR A 21 -18.13 9.18 -3.00
CA THR A 21 -17.30 9.19 -4.22
C THR A 21 -16.06 10.04 -4.04
N THR A 22 -16.23 11.27 -3.54
CA THR A 22 -15.08 12.18 -3.31
C THR A 22 -14.09 11.61 -2.31
N ALA A 23 -14.57 11.00 -1.23
CA ALA A 23 -13.74 10.39 -0.21
C ALA A 23 -12.93 9.21 -0.78
N ARG A 24 -13.54 8.35 -1.60
CA ARG A 24 -12.81 7.27 -2.29
C ARG A 24 -11.73 7.81 -3.24
N ASP A 25 -12.07 8.81 -4.04
CA ASP A 25 -11.15 9.41 -5.00
C ASP A 25 -9.97 10.09 -4.30
N GLU A 26 -10.23 10.84 -3.22
CA GLU A 26 -9.19 11.50 -2.42
C GLU A 26 -8.29 10.49 -1.70
N ALA A 27 -8.87 9.47 -1.06
CA ALA A 27 -8.09 8.42 -0.39
C ALA A 27 -7.17 7.68 -1.38
N THR A 28 -7.68 7.39 -2.57
CA THR A 28 -6.91 6.79 -3.66
C THR A 28 -5.77 7.70 -4.10
N ALA A 29 -6.04 9.00 -4.28
CA ALA A 29 -5.05 9.97 -4.73
C ALA A 29 -3.95 10.22 -3.68
N GLU A 30 -4.31 10.25 -2.40
CA GLU A 30 -3.36 10.39 -1.30
C GLU A 30 -2.40 9.18 -1.25
N LEU A 31 -2.95 7.96 -1.25
CA LEU A 31 -2.12 6.76 -1.25
C LEU A 31 -1.25 6.66 -2.52
N ALA A 32 -1.81 6.96 -3.69
CA ALA A 32 -1.07 6.98 -4.95
C ALA A 32 0.13 7.94 -4.88
N THR A 33 -0.08 9.16 -4.37
CA THR A 33 0.98 10.16 -4.22
C THR A 33 2.11 9.65 -3.33
N VAL A 34 1.76 8.96 -2.24
CA VAL A 34 2.73 8.36 -1.32
C VAL A 34 3.54 7.26 -2.01
N LEU A 35 2.86 6.32 -2.70
CA LEU A 35 3.50 5.23 -3.42
C LEU A 35 4.37 5.73 -4.59
N GLU A 36 3.96 6.77 -5.30
CA GLU A 36 4.80 7.43 -6.32
C GLU A 36 6.07 8.04 -5.72
N SER A 37 6.00 8.62 -4.52
CA SER A 37 7.19 9.11 -3.81
C SER A 37 8.16 7.97 -3.53
N LEU A 38 7.66 6.85 -2.98
CA LEU A 38 8.46 5.67 -2.69
C LEU A 38 9.16 5.09 -3.93
N VAL A 39 8.50 5.10 -5.10
CA VAL A 39 9.15 4.74 -6.37
C VAL A 39 10.26 5.71 -6.73
N SER A 40 10.01 7.01 -6.58
CA SER A 40 10.99 8.06 -6.89
C SER A 40 12.23 7.98 -5.98
N GLU A 41 12.03 7.59 -4.72
CA GLU A 41 13.05 7.37 -3.71
C GLU A 41 13.77 6.03 -3.88
N GLY A 42 13.22 5.14 -4.71
CA GLY A 42 13.77 3.82 -5.00
C GLY A 42 13.55 2.80 -3.87
N GLU A 43 12.63 3.08 -2.95
CA GLU A 43 12.25 2.17 -1.86
C GLU A 43 11.35 1.03 -2.37
N ILE A 44 10.49 1.32 -3.35
CA ILE A 44 9.69 0.34 -4.07
C ILE A 44 9.97 0.42 -5.57
N SER A 45 9.75 -0.69 -6.28
CA SER A 45 9.96 -0.76 -7.73
C SER A 45 8.69 -0.52 -8.53
N ASP A 46 7.53 -0.90 -8.00
CA ASP A 46 6.24 -0.80 -8.68
C ASP A 46 5.08 -0.83 -7.67
N TRP A 47 3.93 -0.28 -8.06
CA TRP A 47 2.72 -0.32 -7.26
C TRP A 47 1.45 -0.24 -8.12
N ALA A 48 0.34 -0.69 -7.55
CA ALA A 48 -1.00 -0.51 -8.09
C ALA A 48 -2.00 -0.26 -6.96
N ILE A 49 -3.08 0.46 -7.26
CA ILE A 49 -4.27 0.52 -6.40
C ILE A 49 -5.36 -0.28 -7.09
N ASP A 50 -5.94 -1.23 -6.36
CA ASP A 50 -6.91 -2.19 -6.88
C ASP A 50 -8.34 -1.70 -6.69
N ASP A 51 -8.67 -1.20 -5.49
CA ASP A 51 -10.02 -0.76 -5.13
C ASP A 51 -9.99 0.27 -3.97
N ALA A 52 -11.09 1.00 -3.78
CA ALA A 52 -11.32 1.90 -2.67
C ALA A 52 -12.79 1.84 -2.22
N ASP A 53 -13.02 1.41 -0.99
CA ASP A 53 -14.34 1.17 -0.43
C ASP A 53 -14.57 1.94 0.87
N VAL A 54 -15.83 2.32 1.14
CA VAL A 54 -16.17 2.95 2.42
C VAL A 54 -16.14 1.87 3.50
N TYR A 55 -15.16 1.95 4.39
CA TYR A 55 -15.05 1.09 5.56
C TYR A 55 -16.06 1.48 6.64
N GLU A 56 -16.16 2.78 6.93
CA GLU A 56 -17.11 3.34 7.89
C GLU A 56 -17.70 4.64 7.36
N HIS A 57 -19.04 4.73 7.39
CA HIS A 57 -19.77 5.95 7.06
C HIS A 57 -19.85 6.88 8.28
N PRO A 58 -19.80 8.21 8.07
CA PRO A 58 -20.02 9.16 9.14
C PRO A 58 -21.43 9.01 9.74
N THR A 59 -21.52 8.99 11.07
CA THR A 59 -22.79 8.84 11.80
C THR A 59 -23.43 10.17 12.16
N ALA A 60 -22.66 11.26 12.08
CA ALA A 60 -23.07 12.64 12.32
C ALA A 60 -22.47 13.59 11.27
N PRO A 61 -23.07 14.78 11.08
CA PRO A 61 -22.46 15.83 10.27
C PRO A 61 -21.05 16.15 10.77
N PHE A 62 -20.09 16.26 9.84
CA PHE A 62 -18.67 16.54 10.10
C PHE A 62 -17.86 15.39 10.72
N GLU A 63 -18.44 14.20 10.87
CA GLU A 63 -17.62 13.02 11.13
C GLU A 63 -16.87 12.61 9.85
N PRO A 64 -15.65 12.07 9.99
CA PRO A 64 -14.86 11.66 8.85
C PRO A 64 -15.43 10.39 8.18
N TYR A 65 -15.12 10.23 6.91
CA TYR A 65 -15.18 8.95 6.23
C TYR A 65 -13.93 8.14 6.56
N THR A 66 -14.09 6.84 6.78
CA THR A 66 -12.97 5.91 6.73
C THR A 66 -13.10 5.09 5.47
N ILE A 67 -12.08 5.19 4.61
CA ILE A 67 -12.00 4.47 3.34
C ILE A 67 -10.94 3.39 3.46
N GLU A 68 -11.29 2.17 3.11
CA GLU A 68 -10.34 1.08 2.90
C GLU A 68 -9.83 1.16 1.46
N VAL A 69 -8.51 1.25 1.28
CA VAL A 69 -7.87 1.28 -0.04
C VAL A 69 -7.04 0.02 -0.19
N GLY A 70 -7.37 -0.79 -1.18
CA GLY A 70 -6.63 -1.99 -1.57
C GLY A 70 -5.52 -1.64 -2.56
N PHE A 71 -4.32 -2.17 -2.34
CA PHE A 71 -3.15 -1.89 -3.15
C PHE A 71 -2.23 -3.11 -3.28
N ALA A 72 -1.41 -3.09 -4.32
CA ALA A 72 -0.29 -3.99 -4.51
C ALA A 72 1.00 -3.19 -4.57
N VAL A 73 2.05 -3.71 -3.93
CA VAL A 73 3.38 -3.09 -3.90
C VAL A 73 4.45 -4.11 -4.21
N SER A 74 5.48 -3.69 -4.93
CA SER A 74 6.61 -4.54 -5.32
C SER A 74 7.94 -3.89 -4.98
N VAL A 75 8.89 -4.70 -4.55
CA VAL A 75 10.29 -4.31 -4.33
C VAL A 75 11.23 -5.23 -5.09
N VAL A 76 12.43 -4.75 -5.36
CA VAL A 76 13.50 -5.53 -5.96
C VAL A 76 14.60 -5.75 -4.93
N VAL A 77 14.92 -7.01 -4.64
CA VAL A 77 15.95 -7.40 -3.67
C VAL A 77 17.05 -8.22 -4.33
N ASP A 78 18.30 -7.99 -3.94
CA ASP A 78 19.43 -8.82 -4.34
C ASP A 78 19.84 -9.75 -3.20
N VAL A 79 19.58 -11.04 -3.37
CA VAL A 79 19.86 -12.09 -2.38
C VAL A 79 20.28 -13.39 -3.08
N ASP A 80 20.72 -14.37 -2.30
CA ASP A 80 21.25 -15.63 -2.83
C ASP A 80 20.16 -16.65 -3.24
N ASP A 81 18.92 -16.47 -2.77
CA ASP A 81 17.83 -17.43 -2.89
C ASP A 81 16.43 -16.77 -2.76
N ALA A 82 15.39 -17.42 -3.31
CA ALA A 82 14.01 -16.95 -3.34
C ALA A 82 13.31 -16.97 -1.97
N ASP A 83 13.58 -17.96 -1.11
CA ASP A 83 13.00 -17.99 0.25
C ASP A 83 13.52 -16.81 1.08
N ARG A 84 14.81 -16.50 0.94
CA ARG A 84 15.42 -15.30 1.53
C ARG A 84 14.84 -14.03 0.92
N ALA A 85 14.58 -14.01 -0.38
CA ALA A 85 14.01 -12.86 -1.07
C ALA A 85 12.62 -12.53 -0.51
N ALA A 86 11.75 -13.52 -0.34
CA ALA A 86 10.41 -13.32 0.20
C ALA A 86 10.44 -12.65 1.60
N ALA A 87 11.35 -13.09 2.48
CA ALA A 87 11.50 -12.51 3.81
C ALA A 87 12.04 -11.07 3.74
N VAL A 88 13.17 -10.87 3.06
CA VAL A 88 13.82 -9.54 2.96
C VAL A 88 12.94 -8.54 2.23
N GLY A 89 12.27 -8.96 1.15
CA GLY A 89 11.36 -8.10 0.40
C GLY A 89 10.11 -7.74 1.19
N THR A 90 9.60 -8.67 2.01
CA THR A 90 8.50 -8.36 2.93
C THR A 90 8.90 -7.30 3.95
N ASP A 91 10.04 -7.48 4.62
CA ASP A 91 10.56 -6.51 5.59
C ASP A 91 10.78 -5.14 4.92
N ALA A 92 11.34 -5.12 3.70
CA ALA A 92 11.57 -3.89 2.95
C ALA A 92 10.27 -3.16 2.57
N ILE A 93 9.21 -3.91 2.18
CA ILE A 93 7.89 -3.34 1.92
C ILE A 93 7.31 -2.72 3.19
N ASP A 94 7.35 -3.47 4.31
CA ASP A 94 6.85 -2.99 5.61
C ASP A 94 7.58 -1.71 6.06
N ASP A 95 8.91 -1.68 5.96
CA ASP A 95 9.72 -0.51 6.31
C ASP A 95 9.40 0.69 5.40
N ALA A 96 9.30 0.50 4.08
CA ALA A 96 8.99 1.57 3.12
C ALA A 96 7.62 2.19 3.40
N LEU A 97 6.58 1.36 3.61
CA LEU A 97 5.23 1.82 3.90
C LEU A 97 5.16 2.55 5.25
N ALA A 98 5.80 2.00 6.29
CA ALA A 98 5.84 2.63 7.61
C ALA A 98 6.58 3.97 7.60
N ASN A 99 7.71 4.07 6.89
CA ASN A 99 8.46 5.33 6.75
C ASN A 99 7.66 6.41 6.01
N ALA A 100 6.82 5.99 5.05
CA ALA A 100 5.93 6.86 4.31
C ALA A 100 4.66 7.27 5.08
N GLY A 101 4.44 6.73 6.28
CA GLY A 101 3.26 7.01 7.10
C GLY A 101 2.01 6.24 6.66
N VAL A 102 2.18 5.14 5.90
CA VAL A 102 1.08 4.22 5.59
C VAL A 102 0.94 3.24 6.75
N ASP A 103 0.18 3.64 7.76
CA ASP A 103 -0.10 2.82 8.93
C ASP A 103 -1.27 1.83 8.70
N GLY A 104 -1.40 0.85 9.60
CA GLY A 104 -2.55 -0.04 9.62
C GLY A 104 -2.67 -1.00 8.44
N VAL A 105 -1.58 -1.25 7.71
CA VAL A 105 -1.56 -2.15 6.56
C VAL A 105 -1.95 -3.56 6.99
N THR A 106 -2.97 -4.11 6.34
CA THR A 106 -3.37 -5.51 6.45
C THR A 106 -3.09 -6.21 5.14
N TYR A 107 -2.22 -7.22 5.17
CA TYR A 107 -1.88 -8.00 3.98
C TYR A 107 -2.95 -9.04 3.67
N THR A 108 -3.45 -9.03 2.44
CA THR A 108 -4.48 -9.94 1.94
C THR A 108 -3.90 -11.15 1.21
N SER A 109 -2.62 -11.06 0.82
CA SER A 109 -1.87 -12.11 0.13
C SER A 109 -0.57 -12.50 0.84
N GLN A 110 -0.10 -13.71 0.55
CA GLN A 110 1.29 -14.10 0.83
C GLN A 110 2.25 -13.37 -0.12
N PRO A 111 3.51 -13.13 0.29
CA PRO A 111 4.49 -12.52 -0.61
C PRO A 111 4.73 -13.42 -1.82
N ALA A 112 4.60 -12.84 -3.02
CA ALA A 112 4.95 -13.49 -4.27
C ALA A 112 6.38 -13.12 -4.63
N THR A 113 7.19 -14.10 -5.01
CA THR A 113 8.59 -13.89 -5.40
C THR A 113 8.80 -14.40 -6.82
N SER A 114 9.42 -13.58 -7.65
CA SER A 114 9.79 -13.92 -9.03
C SER A 114 11.22 -13.46 -9.31
N ALA A 115 11.92 -14.14 -10.22
CA ALA A 115 13.20 -13.63 -10.71
C ALA A 115 12.95 -12.32 -11.48
N ALA A 116 13.75 -11.29 -11.19
CA ALA A 116 13.65 -9.97 -11.80
C ALA A 116 14.32 -9.90 -13.19
#